data_AF-A0A9D9J0B8-F1
#
_entry.id   AF-A0A9D9J0B8-F1
#
_cell.length_a   1.000
_cell.length_b   1.000
_cell.length_c   1.000
_cell.angle_alpha   90.00
_cell.angle_beta   90.00
_cell.angle_gamma   90.00
#
_symmetry.space_group_name_H-M   'P 1'
#
loop_
_entity.id
_entity.type
_entity.pdbx_description
1 polymer ?
#
loop_
_entity_poly.entity_id
_entity_poly.type
_entity_poly.pdbx_seq_one_letter_code
_entity_poly.pdbx_strand_id
1 'polypeptide(L)'
;MTIYGTIEYRMGDEGSKSEGFRASLIADEGKRYRLYRAGMLPYDDPFFEPLDGLSVKAEGEYEEETGYFRVDSVTLEDKSEADDETEAEAEDEAEAEDENETETDDTELN
;
A
#
# COMPACT_ATOMS: atom_id res chain seq x y z
N MET A 1 -23.84 9.80 -7.40
CA MET A 1 -23.29 10.82 -6.48
C MET A 1 -21.78 10.83 -6.66
N THR A 2 -21.15 12.00 -6.58
CA THR A 2 -19.71 12.15 -6.76
C THR A 2 -19.15 12.88 -5.55
N ILE A 3 -18.12 12.32 -4.94
CA ILE A 3 -17.45 12.88 -3.76
C ILE A 3 -15.97 12.99 -4.08
N TYR A 4 -15.41 14.17 -3.81
CA TYR A 4 -13.98 14.43 -3.88
C TYR A 4 -13.42 14.35 -2.47
N GLY A 5 -12.25 13.75 -2.34
CA GLY A 5 -11.63 13.54 -1.04
C GLY A 5 -10.39 12.66 -1.10
N THR A 6 -9.86 12.32 0.08
CA THR A 6 -8.70 11.44 0.23
C THR A 6 -9.13 10.07 0.71
N ILE A 7 -8.60 9.01 0.10
CA ILE A 7 -8.81 7.64 0.56
C ILE A 7 -7.89 7.36 1.75
N GLU A 8 -8.45 6.78 2.80
CA GLU A 8 -7.72 6.13 3.89
C GLU A 8 -8.06 4.65 3.91
N TYR A 9 -7.04 3.81 3.75
CA TYR A 9 -7.07 2.37 3.90
C TYR A 9 -6.35 2.02 5.20
N ARG A 10 -7.10 1.95 6.30
CA ARG A 10 -6.54 1.61 7.61
C ARG A 10 -7.19 0.39 8.20
N MET A 11 -6.38 -0.33 8.98
CA MET A 11 -6.82 -1.44 9.80
C MET A 11 -7.79 -0.91 10.86
N GLY A 12 -9.03 -1.38 10.80
CA GLY A 12 -10.02 -1.13 11.83
C GLY A 12 -10.00 -2.23 12.88
N ASP A 13 -10.33 -1.88 14.12
CA ASP A 13 -10.60 -2.84 15.21
C ASP A 13 -9.43 -3.83 15.47
N GLU A 14 -8.23 -3.30 15.76
CA GLU A 14 -7.08 -4.09 16.22
C GLU A 14 -7.47 -4.93 17.47
N GLY A 15 -7.42 -6.25 17.36
CA GLY A 15 -7.77 -7.20 18.42
C GLY A 15 -9.20 -7.77 18.39
N SER A 16 -9.97 -7.61 17.32
CA SER A 16 -11.31 -8.20 17.17
C SER A 16 -11.42 -9.22 16.03
N LYS A 17 -12.40 -10.13 16.07
CA LYS A 17 -12.64 -11.11 14.98
C LYS A 17 -13.07 -10.48 13.64
N SER A 18 -13.30 -9.18 13.63
CA SER A 18 -13.61 -8.35 12.45
C SER A 18 -12.47 -7.39 12.11
N GLU A 19 -11.27 -7.71 12.60
CA GLU A 19 -10.01 -7.09 12.24
C GLU A 19 -9.83 -7.23 10.73
N GLY A 20 -9.61 -6.10 10.07
CA GLY A 20 -9.53 -6.03 8.63
C GLY A 20 -9.35 -4.59 8.16
N PHE A 21 -8.79 -4.46 6.97
CA PHE A 21 -8.54 -3.14 6.39
C PHE A 21 -9.83 -2.57 5.82
N ARG A 22 -10.11 -1.30 6.14
CA ARG A 22 -11.32 -0.60 5.72
C ARG A 22 -10.96 0.64 4.94
N ALA A 23 -11.49 0.71 3.73
CA ALA A 23 -11.43 1.91 2.90
C ALA A 23 -12.44 2.96 3.40
N SER A 24 -11.96 4.16 3.67
CA SER A 24 -12.75 5.33 3.99
C SER A 24 -12.40 6.48 3.06
N LEU A 25 -13.38 7.18 2.52
CA LEU A 25 -13.18 8.45 1.84
C LEU A 25 -13.40 9.59 2.83
N ILE A 26 -12.38 10.40 3.06
CA ILE A 26 -12.50 11.68 3.75
C ILE A 26 -12.83 12.72 2.68
N ALA A 27 -14.10 13.14 2.62
CA ALA A 27 -14.50 14.22 1.72
C ALA A 27 -13.79 15.53 2.10
N ASP A 28 -13.61 16.44 1.14
CA ASP A 28 -13.02 17.77 1.38
C ASP A 28 -13.75 18.57 2.47
N GLU A 29 -15.04 18.30 2.67
CA GLU A 29 -15.86 18.87 3.75
C GLU A 29 -15.52 18.31 5.15
N GLY A 30 -14.58 17.37 5.24
CA GLY A 30 -14.17 16.69 6.47
C GLY A 30 -15.09 15.52 6.88
N LYS A 31 -16.08 15.17 6.06
CA LYS A 31 -16.99 14.06 6.33
C LYS A 31 -16.40 12.74 5.85
N ARG A 32 -16.41 11.73 6.73
CA ARG A 32 -15.89 10.39 6.44
C ARG A 32 -17.00 9.47 5.91
N TYR A 33 -16.75 8.82 4.78
CA TYR A 33 -17.64 7.86 4.13
C TYR A 33 -16.95 6.49 4.08
N ARG A 34 -17.64 5.44 4.52
CA ARG A 34 -17.13 4.07 4.42
C ARG A 34 -17.37 3.55 3.01
N LEU A 35 -16.34 3.09 2.33
CA LEU A 35 -16.45 2.66 0.94
C LEU A 35 -16.64 1.15 0.83
N TYR A 36 -17.34 0.72 -0.20
CA TYR A 36 -17.38 -0.68 -0.63
C TYR A 36 -17.74 -0.77 -2.11
N ARG A 37 -17.49 -1.91 -2.75
CA ARG A 37 -17.88 -2.16 -4.15
C ARG A 37 -18.99 -3.20 -4.24
N ALA A 38 -19.84 -3.08 -5.25
CA ALA A 38 -20.89 -4.05 -5.51
C ALA A 38 -20.31 -5.46 -5.69
N GLY A 39 -20.76 -6.41 -4.87
CA GLY A 39 -20.31 -7.81 -4.93
C GLY A 39 -19.00 -8.13 -4.19
N MET A 40 -18.37 -7.13 -3.55
CA MET A 40 -17.21 -7.33 -2.67
C MET A 40 -17.58 -7.06 -1.22
N LEU A 41 -16.82 -7.66 -0.30
CA LEU A 41 -16.94 -7.35 1.13
C LEU A 41 -16.36 -5.96 1.42
N PRO A 42 -16.91 -5.21 2.39
CA PRO A 42 -16.42 -3.88 2.77
C PRO A 42 -15.10 -3.91 3.58
N TYR A 43 -14.47 -5.08 3.70
CA TYR A 43 -13.24 -5.33 4.44
C TYR A 43 -12.24 -6.00 3.51
N ASP A 44 -10.96 -5.63 3.61
CA ASP A 44 -9.86 -6.21 2.83
C ASP A 44 -10.09 -6.18 1.32
N ASP A 45 -10.70 -5.10 0.81
CA ASP A 45 -10.84 -4.89 -0.64
C ASP A 45 -9.51 -4.36 -1.21
N PRO A 46 -8.76 -5.16 -1.99
CA PRO A 46 -7.44 -4.79 -2.52
C PRO A 46 -7.51 -3.64 -3.54
N PHE A 47 -8.72 -3.28 -4.00
CA PHE A 47 -8.89 -2.16 -4.92
C PHE A 47 -8.52 -0.81 -4.29
N PHE A 48 -8.65 -0.67 -2.97
CA PHE A 48 -8.39 0.59 -2.27
C PHE A 48 -6.98 0.67 -1.66
N GLU A 49 -6.27 -0.44 -1.57
CA GLU A 49 -4.90 -0.51 -1.05
C GLU A 49 -3.94 0.43 -1.79
N PRO A 50 -3.84 0.43 -3.14
CA PRO A 50 -2.96 1.36 -3.86
C PRO A 50 -3.48 2.80 -3.89
N LEU A 51 -4.71 3.03 -3.40
CA LEU A 51 -5.32 4.36 -3.34
C LEU A 51 -5.11 5.03 -1.98
N ASP A 52 -4.53 4.34 -0.99
CA ASP A 52 -4.29 4.89 0.34
C ASP A 52 -3.49 6.19 0.29
N GLY A 53 -4.01 7.22 0.97
CA GLY A 53 -3.40 8.55 1.00
C GLY A 53 -3.59 9.38 -0.26
N LEU A 54 -4.20 8.84 -1.31
CA LEU A 54 -4.40 9.56 -2.58
C LEU A 54 -5.71 10.35 -2.60
N SER A 55 -5.66 11.53 -3.20
CA SER A 55 -6.85 12.32 -3.51
C SER A 55 -7.54 11.76 -4.75
N VAL A 56 -8.81 11.42 -4.59
CA VAL A 56 -9.61 10.79 -5.63
C VAL A 56 -10.98 11.42 -5.75
N LYS A 57 -11.53 11.29 -6.95
CA LYS A 57 -12.93 11.47 -7.25
C LYS A 57 -13.61 10.10 -7.21
N ALA A 58 -14.42 9.85 -6.17
CA ALA A 58 -15.22 8.65 -6.05
C ALA A 58 -16.64 8.89 -6.59
N GLU A 59 -17.09 8.03 -7.50
CA GLU A 59 -18.42 8.06 -8.10
C GLU A 59 -19.20 6.82 -7.67
N GLY A 60 -20.41 7.03 -7.20
CA GLY A 60 -21.17 5.96 -6.57
C GLY A 60 -22.51 6.38 -5.99
N GLU A 61 -23.03 5.57 -5.09
CA GLU A 61 -24.32 5.73 -4.43
C GLU A 61 -24.14 5.64 -2.91
N TYR A 62 -24.66 6.63 -2.18
CA TYR A 62 -24.63 6.61 -0.72
C TYR A 62 -25.85 5.85 -0.19
N GLU A 63 -25.61 4.80 0.59
CA GLU A 63 -26.65 4.04 1.29
C GLU A 63 -26.84 4.59 2.70
N GLU A 64 -27.91 5.36 2.89
CA GLU A 64 -28.24 5.93 4.20
C GLU A 64 -28.60 4.86 5.24
N GLU A 65 -29.10 3.70 4.80
CA GLU A 65 -29.53 2.61 5.68
C GLU A 65 -28.35 1.94 6.41
N THR A 66 -27.25 1.76 5.69
CA THR A 66 -26.04 1.10 6.21
C THR A 66 -24.95 2.11 6.58
N GLY A 67 -25.04 3.34 6.06
CA GLY A 67 -24.04 4.40 6.19
C GLY A 67 -22.82 4.20 5.29
N TYR A 68 -22.89 3.27 4.33
CA TYR A 68 -21.82 2.98 3.38
C TYR A 68 -22.03 3.71 2.06
N PHE A 69 -20.94 3.96 1.35
CA PHE A 69 -20.92 4.52 0.02
C PHE A 69 -20.49 3.45 -0.96
N ARG A 70 -21.42 3.00 -1.81
CA ARG A 70 -21.14 2.06 -2.88
C ARG A 70 -20.37 2.78 -3.97
N VAL A 71 -19.13 2.40 -4.17
CA VAL A 71 -18.27 2.95 -5.20
C VAL A 71 -18.48 2.17 -6.49
N ASP A 72 -18.92 2.87 -7.53
CA ASP A 72 -19.05 2.33 -8.88
C ASP A 72 -17.79 2.65 -9.72
N SER A 73 -17.12 3.78 -9.47
CA SER A 73 -15.88 4.16 -10.14
C SER A 73 -15.04 5.11 -9.28
N VAL A 74 -13.71 5.03 -9.40
CA VAL A 74 -12.77 5.95 -8.74
C VAL A 74 -11.82 6.49 -9.78
N THR A 75 -11.60 7.81 -9.78
CA THR A 75 -10.62 8.48 -10.63
C THR A 75 -9.62 9.20 -9.74
N LEU A 76 -8.33 8.97 -9.96
CA LEU A 76 -7.27 9.72 -9.27
C LEU A 76 -7.34 11.19 -9.68
N GLU A 77 -7.31 12.10 -8.72
CA GLU A 77 -7.08 13.50 -9.04
C GLU A 77 -5.59 13.70 -9.27
N ASP A 78 -5.23 13.89 -10.54
CA ASP A 78 -3.86 14.04 -11.00
C ASP A 78 -3.22 15.29 -10.36
N LYS A 79 -2.52 15.08 -9.25
CA LYS A 79 -1.38 15.88 -8.85
C LYS A 79 -0.14 15.04 -9.13
N SER A 80 0.19 14.95 -10.40
CA SER A 80 1.53 14.73 -10.96
C SER A 80 2.60 14.21 -9.97
N GLU A 81 2.85 12.90 -10.10
CA GLU A 81 4.15 12.22 -10.01
C GLU A 81 4.95 12.29 -8.70
N ALA A 82 5.09 11.12 -8.06
CA ALA A 82 6.40 10.49 -7.87
C ALA A 82 6.20 9.00 -7.55
N ASP A 83 6.28 8.16 -8.60
CA ASP A 83 6.87 6.84 -8.49
C ASP A 83 8.21 6.94 -7.72
N ASP A 84 8.35 6.21 -6.62
CA ASP A 84 9.66 5.71 -6.19
C ASP A 84 9.46 4.33 -5.56
N GLU A 85 8.93 3.40 -6.36
CA GLU A 85 9.16 1.97 -6.14
C GLU A 85 10.49 1.63 -6.80
N THR A 86 11.60 1.82 -6.08
CA THR A 86 12.84 1.09 -6.36
C THR A 86 13.22 0.25 -5.15
N GLU A 87 12.45 -0.80 -4.90
CA GLU A 87 12.89 -1.93 -4.09
C GLU A 87 13.77 -2.82 -4.99
N ALA A 88 15.06 -2.53 -5.02
CA ALA A 88 16.07 -3.41 -5.60
C ALA A 88 16.70 -4.23 -4.48
N GLU A 89 15.98 -5.28 -4.05
CA GLU A 89 16.57 -6.37 -3.28
C GLU A 89 17.37 -7.23 -4.27
N ALA A 90 18.69 -7.12 -4.22
CA ALA A 90 19.59 -8.09 -4.82
C ALA A 90 20.68 -8.42 -3.79
N GLU A 91 20.28 -9.31 -2.88
CA GLU A 91 21.17 -10.20 -2.17
C GLU A 91 21.82 -11.14 -3.20
N ASP A 92 23.14 -10.98 -3.41
CA ASP A 92 23.96 -12.02 -4.04
C ASP A 92 25.13 -12.30 -3.10
N GLU A 93 24.89 -13.27 -2.21
CA GLU A 93 25.92 -13.97 -1.48
C GLU A 93 26.74 -14.79 -2.48
N ALA A 94 27.98 -14.39 -2.71
CA ALA A 94 28.98 -15.25 -3.34
C ALA A 94 30.05 -15.61 -2.29
N GLU A 95 29.72 -16.59 -1.47
CA GLU A 95 30.70 -17.48 -0.83
C GLU A 95 31.24 -18.42 -1.92
N ALA A 96 32.55 -18.43 -2.17
CA ALA A 96 33.29 -19.61 -2.61
C ALA A 96 34.82 -19.37 -2.63
N GLU A 97 35.49 -20.11 -1.74
CA GLU A 97 36.75 -20.86 -1.93
C GLU A 97 38.01 -20.06 -2.37
N ASP A 98 39.01 -19.93 -1.49
CA ASP A 98 40.19 -20.82 -1.40
C ASP A 98 40.99 -20.81 -2.70
N GLU A 99 42.22 -20.27 -2.69
CA GLU A 99 43.49 -20.98 -3.04
C GLU A 99 44.69 -20.20 -2.46
N ASN A 100 45.44 -20.87 -1.57
CA ASN A 100 46.91 -20.92 -1.44
C ASN A 100 47.72 -19.95 -2.34
N GLU A 101 48.74 -19.23 -1.88
CA GLU A 101 50.10 -19.78 -1.75
C GLU A 101 50.96 -18.93 -0.80
N THR A 102 51.53 -19.59 0.21
CA THR A 102 52.64 -19.07 1.02
C THR A 102 53.95 -19.20 0.26
N GLU A 103 54.58 -18.09 -0.13
CA GLU A 103 56.01 -18.08 -0.44
C GLU A 103 56.61 -16.68 -0.17
N THR A 104 57.27 -16.55 0.98
CA THR A 104 58.48 -15.72 1.06
C THR A 104 59.48 -16.49 1.91
N ASP A 105 60.28 -17.28 1.21
CA ASP A 105 61.60 -17.72 1.63
C ASP A 105 62.44 -16.46 1.86
N ASP A 106 62.82 -16.17 3.10
CA ASP A 106 63.84 -15.18 3.37
C ASP A 106 64.66 -15.51 4.61
N THR A 107 65.97 -15.51 4.38
CA THR A 107 67.09 -15.53 5.32
C THR A 107 67.55 -16.89 5.87
N GLU A 108 68.34 -17.61 5.06
CA GLU A 108 69.61 -18.18 5.55
C GLU A 108 70.67 -17.06 5.60
N LEU A 109 71.17 -16.72 6.79
CA LEU A 109 72.49 -16.09 6.93
C LEU A 109 73.24 -16.75 8.09
N ASN A 110 74.23 -17.55 7.70
CA ASN A 110 75.39 -17.94 8.50
C ASN A 110 76.24 -16.72 8.87
#